data_AF-A0A7Y2V8E2-F1
#
_entry.id   AF-A0A7Y2V8E2-F1
#
_cell.length_a   1.000
_cell.length_b   1.000
_cell.length_c   1.000
_cell.angle_alpha   90.00
_cell.angle_beta   90.00
_cell.angle_gamma   90.00
#
_symmetry.space_group_name_H-M   'P 1'
#
loop_
_entity.id
_entity.type
_entity.pdbx_description
1 polymer ?
#
loop_
_entity_poly.entity_id
_entity_poly.type
_entity_poly.pdbx_seq_one_letter_code
_entity_poly.pdbx_strand_id
1 'polypeptide(L)'
;MKELTTRALSGIIYISLLILSLKSQSALTVLFFVFGLICLAEFNKLIQLKGFVPYLIFIALYGLFAYWQHFANTDRGFTETTQILQVITLFVHLFLIKDLFSEKTIPLFKTKQY
;
A
#
# COMPACT_ATOMS: atom_id res chain seq x y z
N MET A 1 -14.59 -27.35 -11.02
CA MET A 1 -15.20 -27.00 -9.72
C MET A 1 -14.20 -26.92 -8.55
N LYS A 2 -12.99 -27.50 -8.64
CA LYS A 2 -11.95 -27.40 -7.58
C LYS A 2 -11.45 -25.97 -7.31
N GLU A 3 -11.51 -25.08 -8.29
CA GLU A 3 -11.00 -23.71 -8.14
C GLU A 3 -11.84 -22.84 -7.22
N LEU A 4 -13.16 -23.06 -7.17
CA LEU A 4 -14.04 -22.36 -6.24
C LEU A 4 -13.71 -22.71 -4.79
N THR A 5 -13.46 -23.99 -4.51
CA THR A 5 -13.06 -24.44 -3.17
C THR A 5 -11.69 -23.92 -2.77
N THR A 6 -10.71 -23.92 -3.68
CA THR A 6 -9.36 -23.39 -3.39
C THR A 6 -9.38 -21.88 -3.16
N ARG A 7 -10.18 -21.13 -3.94
CA ARG A 7 -10.34 -19.68 -3.79
C ARG A 7 -11.10 -19.31 -2.52
N ALA A 8 -12.12 -20.09 -2.13
CA ALA A 8 -12.83 -19.87 -0.88
C ALA A 8 -11.93 -20.17 0.33
N LEU A 9 -11.13 -21.24 0.27
CA LEU A 9 -10.21 -21.61 1.34
C LEU A 9 -9.13 -20.53 1.55
N SER A 10 -8.52 -20.03 0.47
CA SER A 10 -7.54 -18.94 0.58
C SER A 10 -8.17 -17.66 1.11
N GLY A 11 -9.38 -17.32 0.69
CA GLY A 11 -10.14 -16.20 1.24
C GLY A 11 -10.37 -16.32 2.75
N ILE A 12 -10.80 -17.49 3.22
CA ILE A 12 -11.01 -17.75 4.66
C ILE A 12 -9.70 -17.58 5.43
N ILE A 13 -8.59 -18.13 4.92
CA ILE A 13 -7.27 -18.02 5.57
C ILE A 13 -6.87 -16.55 5.74
N TYR A 14 -7.01 -15.72 4.70
CA TYR A 14 -6.69 -14.29 4.79
C TYR A 14 -7.59 -13.54 5.78
N ILE A 15 -8.90 -13.82 5.77
CA ILE A 15 -9.86 -13.18 6.68
C ILE A 15 -9.58 -13.59 8.13
N SER A 16 -9.35 -14.88 8.40
CA SER A 16 -9.02 -15.37 9.74
C SER A 16 -7.71 -14.78 10.26
N LEU A 17 -6.69 -14.68 9.41
CA LEU A 17 -5.40 -14.08 9.76
C LEU A 17 -5.56 -12.58 10.06
N LEU A 18 -6.39 -11.86 9.31
CA LEU A 18 -6.73 -10.46 9.59
C LEU A 18 -7.46 -10.31 10.92
N ILE A 19 -8.52 -11.10 11.17
CA ILE A 19 -9.29 -11.05 12.43
C ILE A 19 -8.41 -11.36 13.64
N LEU A 20 -7.52 -12.36 13.53
CA LEU A 20 -6.59 -12.71 14.61
C LEU A 20 -5.63 -11.54 14.91
N SER A 21 -5.20 -10.85 13.86
CA SER A 21 -4.29 -9.72 13.97
C SER A 21 -4.92 -8.47 14.59
N LEU A 22 -6.25 -8.30 14.54
CA LEU A 22 -6.94 -7.18 15.21
C LEU A 22 -6.76 -7.21 16.74
N LYS A 23 -6.43 -8.36 17.34
CA LYS A 23 -6.23 -8.49 18.78
C LYS A 23 -5.01 -7.74 19.30
N SER A 24 -4.03 -7.43 18.45
CA SER A 24 -2.80 -6.75 18.85
C SER A 24 -2.42 -5.69 17.83
N GLN A 25 -2.20 -4.46 18.29
CA GLN A 25 -1.80 -3.34 17.45
C GLN A 25 -0.52 -3.65 16.68
N SER A 26 0.48 -4.25 17.35
CA SER A 26 1.75 -4.62 16.71
C SER A 26 1.59 -5.72 15.67
N ALA A 27 0.71 -6.70 15.91
CA ALA A 27 0.44 -7.76 14.94
C ALA A 27 -0.19 -7.19 13.66
N LEU A 28 -1.17 -6.28 13.83
CA LEU A 28 -1.85 -5.60 12.72
C LEU A 28 -0.87 -4.81 11.87
N THR A 29 0.02 -4.05 12.50
CA THR A 29 1.08 -3.30 11.81
C THR A 29 2.01 -4.23 11.02
N VAL A 30 2.49 -5.32 11.61
CA VAL A 30 3.38 -6.27 10.90
C VAL A 30 2.68 -6.92 9.71
N LEU A 31 1.41 -7.33 9.88
CA LEU A 31 0.61 -7.93 8.82
C LEU A 31 0.46 -6.98 7.63
N PHE A 32 0.05 -5.73 7.88
CA PHE A 32 -0.12 -4.73 6.81
C PHE A 32 1.20 -4.37 6.13
N PHE A 33 2.31 -4.39 6.87
CA PHE A 33 3.63 -4.18 6.29
C PHE A 33 4.00 -5.29 5.28
N VAL A 34 3.81 -6.56 5.65
CA VAL A 34 4.10 -7.70 4.77
C VAL A 34 3.19 -7.69 3.54
N PHE A 35 1.87 -7.52 3.71
CA PHE A 35 0.97 -7.44 2.56
C PHE A 35 1.22 -6.20 1.70
N GLY A 36 1.60 -5.08 2.30
CA GLY A 36 1.98 -3.88 1.56
C GLY A 36 3.21 -4.11 0.67
N LEU A 37 4.24 -4.81 1.17
CA LEU A 37 5.40 -5.19 0.36
C LEU A 37 5.05 -6.13 -0.79
N ILE A 38 4.20 -7.14 -0.54
CA ILE A 38 3.73 -8.07 -1.58
C ILE A 38 2.95 -7.31 -2.65
N CYS A 39 2.04 -6.43 -2.25
CA CYS A 39 1.25 -5.60 -3.16
C CYS A 39 2.14 -4.70 -4.01
N LEU A 40 3.16 -4.10 -3.40
CA LEU A 40 4.12 -3.26 -4.10
C LEU A 40 4.96 -4.06 -5.11
N ALA A 41 5.31 -5.30 -4.78
CA ALA A 41 6.05 -6.18 -5.68
C ALA A 41 5.25 -6.53 -6.93
N GLU A 42 4.00 -6.93 -6.74
CA GLU A 42 3.11 -7.24 -7.86
C GLU A 42 2.77 -5.98 -8.66
N PHE A 43 2.60 -4.82 -8.02
CA PHE A 43 2.38 -3.54 -8.70
C PHE A 43 3.58 -3.15 -9.57
N ASN A 44 4.80 -3.18 -9.04
CA ASN A 44 6.03 -2.87 -9.79
C ASN A 44 6.21 -3.81 -10.99
N LYS A 45 5.86 -5.09 -10.83
CA LYS A 45 5.84 -6.07 -11.92
C LYS A 45 4.81 -5.71 -12.99
N LEU A 46 3.62 -5.23 -12.59
CA LEU A 46 2.56 -4.81 -13.51
C LEU A 46 2.99 -3.62 -14.38
N ILE A 47 3.64 -2.62 -13.79
CA ILE A 47 4.12 -1.41 -14.48
C ILE A 47 5.52 -1.58 -15.11
N GLN A 48 6.10 -2.79 -15.05
CA GLN A 48 7.44 -3.13 -15.53
C GLN A 48 8.56 -2.19 -15.01
N LEU A 49 8.38 -1.63 -13.81
CA LEU A 49 9.33 -0.72 -13.20
C LEU A 49 10.40 -1.52 -12.46
N LYS A 50 11.59 -1.63 -13.06
CA LYS A 50 12.72 -2.44 -12.53
C LYS A 50 13.48 -1.79 -11.37
N GLY A 51 12.91 -0.76 -10.73
CA GLY A 51 13.56 0.05 -9.70
C GLY A 51 13.30 -0.44 -8.28
N PHE A 52 14.31 -0.38 -7.41
CA PHE A 52 14.17 -0.68 -5.98
C PHE A 52 13.68 0.52 -5.14
N VAL A 53 13.73 1.73 -5.73
CA VAL A 53 13.28 2.99 -5.13
C VAL A 53 11.88 2.91 -4.46
N PRO A 54 10.82 2.37 -5.10
CA PRO A 54 9.49 2.30 -4.48
C PRO A 54 9.48 1.50 -3.17
N TYR A 55 10.28 0.43 -3.06
CA TYR A 55 10.38 -0.37 -1.84
C TYR A 55 11.03 0.42 -0.70
N LEU A 56 12.10 1.17 -0.99
CA LEU A 56 12.75 2.03 -0.02
C LEU A 56 11.81 3.12 0.51
N ILE A 57 11.06 3.77 -0.40
CA ILE A 57 10.09 4.80 -0.01
C ILE A 57 9.00 4.20 0.86
N PHE A 58 8.45 3.03 0.50
CA PHE A 58 7.43 2.35 1.30
C PHE A 58 7.94 2.01 2.70
N ILE A 59 9.13 1.40 2.82
CA ILE A 59 9.71 1.04 4.12
C ILE A 59 9.97 2.28 4.97
N ALA A 60 10.54 3.33 4.39
CA ALA A 60 10.82 4.57 5.10
C ALA A 60 9.53 5.26 5.58
N LEU A 61 8.52 5.40 4.71
CA LEU A 61 7.26 6.06 5.06
C LEU A 61 6.49 5.24 6.09
N TYR A 62 6.33 3.94 5.87
CA TYR A 62 5.62 3.04 6.77
C TYR A 62 6.31 2.96 8.14
N GLY A 63 7.64 2.79 8.14
CA GLY A 63 8.44 2.76 9.36
C GLY A 63 8.34 4.08 10.12
N LEU A 64 8.47 5.22 9.43
CA LEU A 64 8.37 6.53 10.05
C LEU A 64 7.03 6.68 10.77
N PHE A 65 5.90 6.41 10.12
CA PHE A 65 4.58 6.52 10.75
C PHE A 65 4.33 5.46 11.84
N ALA A 66 4.86 4.25 11.69
CA ALA A 66 4.73 3.20 12.71
C ALA A 66 5.54 3.51 13.98
N TYR A 67 6.76 4.04 13.85
CA TYR A 67 7.61 4.39 14.99
C TYR A 67 7.28 5.77 15.57
N TRP A 68 6.71 6.70 14.80
CA TRP A 68 6.36 8.05 15.28
C TRP A 68 5.41 7.99 16.48
N GLN A 69 4.45 7.06 16.46
CA GLN A 69 3.51 6.85 17.56
C GLN A 69 4.19 6.42 18.88
N HIS A 70 5.38 5.82 18.81
CA HIS A 70 6.16 5.43 19.99
C HIS A 70 7.03 6.58 20.56
N PHE A 71 7.43 7.54 19.73
CA PHE A 71 8.34 8.63 20.14
C PHE A 71 7.62 9.95 20.47
N ALA A 72 6.48 10.24 19.84
CA ALA A 72 5.76 11.49 20.06
C ALA A 72 4.78 11.37 21.22
N ASN A 73 5.18 11.86 22.40
CA ASN A 73 4.35 11.94 23.62
C ASN A 73 3.23 13.01 23.52
N THR A 74 2.77 13.33 22.31
CA THR A 74 1.75 14.36 22.02
C THR A 74 0.87 13.86 20.88
N ASP A 75 -0.30 13.35 21.22
CA ASP A 75 -1.27 12.75 20.28
C ASP A 75 -1.77 13.70 19.18
N ARG A 76 -1.70 15.01 19.43
CA ARG A 76 -2.22 16.03 18.49
C ARG A 76 -1.45 16.02 17.17
N GLY A 77 -0.12 16.21 17.24
CA GLY A 77 0.76 16.33 16.06
C GLY A 77 0.70 15.13 15.11
N PHE A 78 0.55 13.92 15.65
CA PHE A 78 0.44 12.69 14.87
C PHE A 78 -0.88 12.62 14.09
N THR A 79 -1.99 12.99 14.74
CA THR A 79 -3.32 12.96 14.14
C THR A 79 -3.42 13.96 13.00
N GLU A 80 -2.94 15.19 13.21
CA GLU A 80 -2.97 16.25 12.20
C GLU A 80 -2.10 15.91 10.99
N THR A 81 -0.88 15.39 11.22
CA THR A 81 0.04 15.00 10.15
C THR A 81 -0.52 13.84 9.32
N THR A 82 -1.11 12.83 9.96
CA THR A 82 -1.71 11.68 9.27
C THR A 82 -2.93 12.11 8.45
N GLN A 83 -3.74 13.04 8.97
CA GLN A 83 -4.89 13.58 8.25
C GLN A 83 -4.46 14.38 7.00
N ILE A 84 -3.40 15.20 7.11
CA ILE A 84 -2.85 15.93 5.96
C ILE A 84 -2.33 14.94 4.90
N LEU A 85 -1.58 13.91 5.31
CA LEU A 85 -1.11 12.87 4.39
C LEU A 85 -2.27 12.17 3.68
N GLN A 86 -3.36 11.88 4.40
CA GLN A 86 -4.56 11.25 3.84
C GLN A 86 -5.23 12.14 2.79
N VAL A 87 -5.35 13.44 3.05
CA VAL A 87 -5.90 14.40 2.06
C VAL A 87 -5.05 14.42 0.80
N ILE A 88 -3.72 14.51 0.93
CA ILE A 88 -2.80 14.46 -0.22
C ILE A 88 -2.95 13.14 -0.99
N THR A 89 -3.03 12.01 -0.29
CA THR A 89 -3.21 10.69 -0.90
C THR A 89 -4.53 10.61 -1.68
N LEU A 90 -5.62 11.17 -1.16
CA LEU A 90 -6.90 11.25 -1.87
C LEU A 90 -6.78 12.08 -3.15
N PHE A 91 -6.09 13.23 -3.11
CA PHE A 91 -5.85 14.04 -4.31
C PHE A 91 -5.06 13.26 -5.37
N VAL A 92 -4.00 12.56 -4.98
CA VAL A 92 -3.22 11.71 -5.90
C VAL A 92 -4.10 10.62 -6.50
N HIS A 93 -4.94 9.98 -5.70
CA HIS A 93 -5.86 8.94 -6.18
C HIS A 93 -6.86 9.48 -7.20
N LEU A 94 -7.46 10.66 -6.94
CA LEU A 94 -8.36 11.32 -7.89
C LEU A 94 -7.64 11.68 -9.20
N PHE A 95 -6.38 12.13 -9.12
CA PHE A 95 -5.56 12.40 -10.30
C PHE A 95 -5.30 11.13 -11.10
N LEU A 96 -4.93 10.02 -10.44
CA LEU A 96 -4.74 8.71 -11.08
C LEU A 96 -6.03 8.20 -11.75
N ILE A 97 -7.19 8.36 -11.11
CA ILE A 97 -8.48 8.00 -11.72
C ILE A 97 -8.71 8.85 -12.98
N LYS A 98 -8.50 10.18 -12.89
CA LYS A 98 -8.63 11.07 -14.05
C LYS A 98 -7.68 10.66 -15.19
N ASP A 99 -6.47 10.25 -14.85
CA ASP A 99 -5.46 9.79 -15.80
C ASP A 99 -5.87 8.45 -16.45
N LEU A 100 -6.35 7.49 -15.66
CA LEU A 100 -6.82 6.19 -16.13
C LEU A 100 -7.96 6.27 -17.15
N PHE A 101 -8.91 7.19 -16.94
CA PHE A 101 -10.05 7.41 -17.84
C PHE A 101 -9.78 8.44 -18.94
N SER A 102 -8.60 9.06 -18.97
CA SER A 102 -8.24 9.96 -20.06
C SER A 102 -7.68 9.13 -21.21
N GLU A 103 -8.35 9.14 -22.37
CA GLU A 103 -7.91 8.43 -23.60
C GLU A 103 -6.54 8.86 -24.14
N LYS A 104 -5.85 9.81 -23.48
CA LYS A 104 -4.49 10.21 -23.85
C LYS A 104 -3.49 9.16 -23.39
N THR A 105 -2.99 8.38 -24.34
CA THR A 105 -1.78 7.56 -24.17
C THR A 105 -0.67 8.41 -23.56
N ILE A 106 -0.25 8.07 -22.35
CA ILE A 106 0.77 8.80 -21.60
C ILE A 106 2.09 8.68 -22.40
N PRO A 107 2.71 9.79 -22.84
CA PRO A 107 3.95 9.74 -23.63
C PRO A 107 5.15 9.16 -22.85
N LEU A 108 5.05 9.02 -21.52
CA LEU A 108 6.09 8.39 -20.69
C LEU A 108 6.28 6.88 -20.96
N PHE A 109 5.31 6.19 -21.56
CA PHE A 109 5.46 4.79 -21.99
C PHE A 109 6.02 4.65 -23.43
N LYS A 110 6.22 5.76 -24.16
CA LYS A 110 6.80 5.75 -25.51
C LYS A 110 8.34 5.75 -25.53
N THR A 111 9.01 6.11 -24.43
CA THR A 111 10.45 6.45 -24.46
C THR A 111 11.39 5.39 -23.86
N LYS A 112 10.94 4.14 -23.73
CA LYS A 112 11.79 3.01 -23.27
C LYS A 112 11.74 1.79 -24.20
N GLN A 113 11.56 2.02 -25.50
CA GLN A 113 11.92 1.04 -26.53
C GLN A 113 13.33 1.36 -27.08
N TYR A 114 14.35 1.09 -26.26
CA TYR A 114 15.72 0.77 -26.69
C TYR A 114 16.33 -0.15 -25.65
#